data_AF-A0AAF0L1M8-F1
#
_entry.id   AF-A0AAF0L1M8-F1
#
_cell.length_a   1.000
_cell.length_b   1.000
_cell.length_c   1.000
_cell.angle_alpha   90.00
_cell.angle_beta   90.00
_cell.angle_gamma   90.00
#
_symmetry.space_group_name_H-M   'P 1'
#
loop_
_entity.id
_entity.type
_entity.pdbx_description
1 polymer ?
#
loop_
_entity_poly.entity_id
_entity_poly.type
_entity_poly.pdbx_seq_one_letter_code
_entity_poly.pdbx_strand_id
1 'polypeptide(L)'
;MTDTRDRKSRSLFGLVKDVPDLVKDLVQGEIALLKAEMIGKAKVFAVAAGILVAALVIVLYAIGVLLTAAVMGLATVMPAWLAALLLAVLMLIVAAVLGLIGWKRLKKGLPVTPKRTIASVKNDVNAVKGLGRKPTPETQRASRKPDVDGRF
;
A
#
# COMPACT_ATOMS: atom_id res chain seq x y z
N MET A 1 -19.90 -60.50 30.75
CA MET A 1 -20.28 -59.11 31.05
C MET A 1 -18.97 -58.31 31.15
N THR A 2 -18.37 -57.92 30.02
CA THR A 2 -17.12 -57.13 30.00
C THR A 2 -17.19 -56.13 28.85
N ASP A 3 -16.53 -55.02 29.09
CA ASP A 3 -16.97 -53.66 28.81
C ASP A 3 -16.53 -53.17 27.42
N THR A 4 -17.49 -52.74 26.61
CA THR A 4 -17.26 -52.17 25.26
C THR A 4 -17.30 -50.63 25.25
N ARG A 5 -17.34 -49.97 26.41
CA ARG A 5 -17.60 -48.51 26.49
C ARG A 5 -16.38 -47.60 26.34
N ASP A 6 -15.16 -48.13 26.24
CA ASP A 6 -13.96 -47.30 26.42
C ASP A 6 -13.13 -47.00 25.13
N ARG A 7 -13.65 -47.40 23.96
CA ARG A 7 -12.98 -47.18 22.66
C ARG A 7 -13.52 -45.98 21.87
N LYS A 8 -14.76 -45.54 22.13
CA LYS A 8 -15.44 -44.50 21.34
C LYS A 8 -15.17 -43.07 21.81
N SER A 9 -14.92 -42.89 23.10
CA SER A 9 -14.61 -41.59 23.74
C SER A 9 -13.22 -41.04 23.40
N ARG A 10 -12.27 -41.88 22.97
CA ARG A 10 -10.95 -41.46 22.46
C ARG A 10 -10.96 -40.97 21.00
N SER A 11 -11.98 -41.31 20.22
CA SER A 11 -12.04 -40.99 18.78
C SER A 11 -12.65 -39.60 18.51
N LEU A 12 -13.64 -39.16 19.29
CA LEU A 12 -14.28 -37.85 19.07
C LEU A 12 -13.51 -36.70 19.74
N PHE A 13 -12.94 -36.93 20.93
CA PHE A 13 -12.05 -35.97 21.58
C PHE A 13 -10.73 -35.81 20.82
N GLY A 14 -10.26 -36.85 20.11
CA GLY A 14 -9.09 -36.78 19.23
C GLY A 14 -9.34 -35.90 18.00
N LEU A 15 -10.45 -36.12 17.28
CA LEU A 15 -10.81 -35.30 16.10
C LEU A 15 -10.95 -33.81 16.44
N VAL A 16 -11.57 -33.46 17.56
CA VAL A 16 -11.70 -32.06 18.02
C VAL A 16 -10.33 -31.46 18.40
N LYS A 17 -9.40 -32.27 18.90
CA LYS A 17 -8.04 -31.85 19.23
C LYS A 17 -7.18 -31.58 17.99
N ASP A 18 -7.50 -32.21 16.85
CA ASP A 18 -6.72 -32.11 15.60
C ASP A 18 -7.21 -31.00 14.65
N VAL A 19 -8.47 -30.52 14.78
CA VAL A 19 -9.01 -29.38 14.00
C VAL A 19 -8.08 -28.13 13.98
N PRO A 20 -7.48 -27.70 15.11
CA PRO A 20 -6.58 -26.56 15.13
C PRO A 20 -5.36 -26.74 14.22
N ASP A 21 -4.83 -27.97 14.14
CA ASP A 21 -3.67 -28.28 13.30
C ASP A 21 -4.04 -28.25 11.82
N LEU A 22 -5.22 -28.77 11.45
CA LEU A 22 -5.72 -28.67 10.06
C LEU A 22 -5.97 -27.22 9.62
N VAL A 23 -6.53 -26.39 10.50
CA VAL A 23 -6.74 -24.95 10.22
C VAL A 23 -5.38 -24.25 10.06
N LYS A 24 -4.41 -24.59 10.91
CA LYS A 24 -3.06 -24.04 10.83
C LYS A 24 -2.36 -24.44 9.53
N ASP A 25 -2.53 -25.66 9.07
CA ASP A 25 -1.95 -26.14 7.81
C ASP A 25 -2.60 -25.49 6.59
N LEU A 26 -3.92 -25.27 6.61
CA LEU A 26 -4.62 -24.54 5.54
C LEU A 26 -4.13 -23.10 5.45
N VAL A 27 -4.04 -22.40 6.59
CA VAL A 27 -3.53 -21.02 6.67
C VAL A 27 -2.08 -20.95 6.20
N GLN A 28 -1.23 -21.90 6.60
CA GLN A 28 0.15 -21.98 6.12
C GLN A 28 0.22 -22.19 4.60
N GLY A 29 -0.66 -23.03 4.05
CA GLY A 29 -0.77 -23.25 2.61
C GLY A 29 -1.17 -22.00 1.83
N GLU A 30 -2.16 -21.26 2.34
CA GLU A 30 -2.62 -20.00 1.74
C GLU A 30 -1.53 -18.92 1.79
N ILE A 31 -0.81 -18.81 2.91
CA ILE A 31 0.35 -17.92 3.03
C ILE A 31 1.46 -18.32 2.08
N ALA A 32 1.75 -19.62 1.95
CA ALA A 32 2.79 -20.12 1.04
C ALA A 32 2.43 -19.83 -0.42
N LEU A 33 1.16 -20.01 -0.80
CA LEU A 33 0.66 -19.71 -2.14
C LEU A 33 0.70 -18.21 -2.43
N LEU A 34 0.22 -17.39 -1.49
CA LEU A 34 0.28 -15.92 -1.59
C LEU A 34 1.72 -15.45 -1.72
N LYS A 35 2.65 -16.02 -0.94
CA LYS A 35 4.07 -15.72 -1.03
C LYS A 35 4.64 -16.09 -2.41
N ALA A 36 4.28 -17.25 -2.96
CA ALA A 36 4.72 -17.66 -4.29
C ALA A 36 4.21 -16.69 -5.38
N GLU A 37 2.94 -16.30 -5.33
CA GLU A 37 2.36 -15.33 -6.27
C GLU A 37 2.98 -13.94 -6.12
N MET A 38 3.19 -13.49 -4.88
CA MET A 38 3.84 -12.20 -4.58
C MET A 38 5.28 -12.17 -5.07
N ILE A 39 6.06 -13.24 -4.91
CA ILE A 39 7.43 -13.32 -5.43
C ILE A 39 7.43 -13.24 -6.96
N GLY A 40 6.51 -13.94 -7.63
CA GLY A 40 6.35 -13.86 -9.08
C GLY A 40 6.08 -12.42 -9.55
N LYS A 41 5.10 -11.74 -8.93
CA LYS A 41 4.78 -10.33 -9.23
C LYS A 41 5.95 -9.39 -8.89
N ALA A 42 6.59 -9.58 -7.74
CA ALA A 42 7.71 -8.77 -7.30
C ALA A 42 8.90 -8.86 -8.26
N LYS A 43 9.18 -10.03 -8.84
CA LYS A 43 10.25 -10.19 -9.83
C LYS A 43 9.98 -9.37 -11.09
N VAL A 44 8.76 -9.38 -11.61
CA VAL A 44 8.37 -8.58 -12.78
C VAL A 44 8.50 -7.08 -12.48
N PHE A 45 7.99 -6.64 -11.33
CA PHE A 45 8.15 -5.25 -10.89
C PHE A 45 9.62 -4.86 -10.71
N ALA A 46 10.45 -5.75 -10.15
CA ALA A 46 11.87 -5.50 -9.95
C ALA A 46 12.62 -5.34 -11.28
N VAL A 47 12.33 -6.19 -12.27
CA VAL A 47 12.90 -6.07 -13.62
C VAL A 47 12.45 -4.78 -14.28
N ALA A 48 11.15 -4.45 -14.22
CA ALA A 48 10.63 -3.21 -14.78
C ALA A 48 11.25 -1.96 -14.13
N ALA A 49 11.36 -1.95 -12.79
CA ALA A 49 12.02 -0.88 -12.06
C ALA A 49 13.51 -0.77 -12.43
N GLY A 50 14.21 -1.90 -12.58
CA GLY A 50 15.61 -1.95 -13.00
C GLY A 50 15.81 -1.35 -14.41
N ILE A 51 14.96 -1.70 -15.37
CA ILE A 51 14.99 -1.14 -16.73
C ILE A 51 14.72 0.36 -16.70
N LEU A 52 13.75 0.82 -15.92
CA LEU A 52 13.46 2.25 -15.79
C LEU A 52 14.64 3.02 -15.19
N VAL A 53 15.28 2.49 -14.16
CA VAL A 53 16.49 3.10 -13.59
C VAL A 53 17.61 3.16 -14.64
N ALA A 54 17.86 2.08 -15.38
CA ALA A 54 18.85 2.07 -16.45
C ALA A 54 18.54 3.11 -17.54
N ALA A 55 17.27 3.19 -17.98
CA ALA A 55 16.83 4.18 -18.96
C ALA A 55 17.03 5.62 -18.44
N LEU A 56 16.72 5.89 -17.16
CA LEU A 56 16.95 7.20 -16.54
C LEU A 56 18.43 7.57 -16.51
N VAL A 57 19.33 6.62 -16.24
CA VAL A 57 20.78 6.85 -16.30
C VAL A 57 21.22 7.23 -17.71
N ILE A 58 20.74 6.51 -18.74
CA ILE A 58 21.06 6.84 -20.13
C ILE A 58 20.54 8.22 -20.52
N VAL A 59 19.29 8.57 -20.15
CA VAL A 59 18.73 9.90 -20.39
C VAL A 59 19.55 10.98 -19.69
N LEU A 60 20.01 10.74 -18.46
CA LEU A 60 20.86 11.68 -17.73
C LEU A 60 22.17 11.96 -18.48
N TYR A 61 22.85 10.91 -18.96
CA TYR A 61 24.06 11.09 -19.78
C TYR A 61 23.77 11.80 -21.11
N ALA A 62 22.66 11.46 -21.77
CA ALA A 62 22.26 12.10 -23.03
C ALA A 62 22.01 13.61 -22.84
N ILE A 63 21.38 14.01 -21.73
CA ILE A 63 21.23 15.43 -21.37
C ILE A 63 22.60 16.09 -21.22
N GLY A 64 23.58 15.44 -20.56
CA GLY A 64 24.94 15.97 -20.43
C GLY A 64 25.64 16.18 -21.78
N VAL A 65 25.50 15.23 -22.71
CA VAL A 65 26.02 15.35 -24.08
C VAL A 65 25.34 16.50 -24.83
N LEU A 66 24.02 16.62 -24.74
CA LEU A 66 23.26 17.70 -25.39
C LEU A 66 23.63 19.08 -24.82
N LEU A 67 23.81 19.20 -23.49
CA LEU A 67 24.27 20.44 -22.87
C LEU A 67 25.68 20.80 -23.34
N THR A 68 26.58 19.82 -23.44
CA THR A 68 27.94 20.04 -23.97
C THR A 68 27.89 20.50 -25.42
N ALA A 69 27.07 19.87 -26.26
CA ALA A 69 26.87 20.28 -27.64
C ALA A 69 26.29 21.70 -27.75
N ALA A 70 25.34 22.05 -26.89
CA ALA A 70 24.78 23.41 -26.83
C ALA A 70 25.82 24.45 -26.40
N VAL A 71 26.68 24.13 -25.42
CA VAL A 71 27.81 24.99 -25.02
C VAL A 71 28.77 25.17 -26.21
N MET A 72 29.16 24.09 -26.88
CA MET A 72 30.06 24.16 -28.04
C MET A 72 29.44 24.94 -29.20
N GLY A 73 28.14 24.79 -29.44
CA GLY A 73 27.40 25.56 -30.43
C GLY A 73 27.39 27.06 -30.12
N LEU A 74 27.06 27.45 -28.88
CA LEU A 74 27.14 28.86 -28.47
C LEU A 74 28.58 29.39 -28.47
N ALA A 75 29.56 28.55 -28.17
CA ALA A 75 30.96 28.93 -28.18
C ALA A 75 31.49 29.36 -29.57
N THR A 76 30.73 29.09 -30.65
CA THR A 76 31.06 29.60 -31.99
C THR A 76 30.80 31.09 -32.16
N VAL A 77 29.94 31.69 -31.33
CA VAL A 77 29.55 33.12 -31.41
C VAL A 77 29.95 33.94 -30.18
N MET A 78 30.39 33.29 -29.09
CA MET A 78 30.83 33.95 -27.86
C MET A 78 31.88 33.10 -27.13
N PRO A 79 32.62 33.63 -26.14
CA PRO A 79 33.59 32.84 -25.37
C PRO A 79 32.94 31.63 -24.68
N ALA A 80 33.63 30.47 -24.73
CA ALA A 80 33.11 29.21 -24.20
C ALA A 80 32.70 29.26 -22.71
N TRP A 81 33.42 30.03 -21.90
CA TRP A 81 33.11 30.21 -20.48
C TRP A 81 31.76 30.94 -20.28
N LEU A 82 31.44 31.92 -21.13
CA LEU A 82 30.18 32.66 -21.07
C LEU A 82 29.01 31.80 -21.55
N ALA A 83 29.22 31.03 -22.62
CA ALA A 83 28.25 30.05 -23.11
C ALA A 83 27.88 29.01 -22.03
N ALA A 84 28.89 28.48 -21.32
CA ALA A 84 28.69 27.55 -20.22
C ALA A 84 27.90 28.18 -19.06
N LEU A 85 28.22 29.43 -18.68
CA LEU A 85 27.49 30.15 -17.62
C LEU A 85 26.02 30.39 -17.99
N LEU A 86 25.74 30.80 -19.22
CA LEU A 86 24.35 31.03 -19.68
C LEU A 86 23.50 29.76 -19.59
N LEU A 87 24.03 28.63 -20.08
CA LEU A 87 23.32 27.35 -20.00
C LEU A 87 23.20 26.85 -18.55
N ALA A 88 24.20 27.09 -17.71
CA ALA A 88 24.12 26.76 -16.28
C ALA A 88 23.00 27.55 -15.59
N VAL A 89 22.89 28.85 -15.84
CA VAL A 89 21.80 29.68 -15.30
C VAL A 89 20.43 29.18 -15.81
N LEU A 90 20.32 28.87 -17.10
CA LEU A 90 19.09 28.31 -17.67
C LEU A 90 18.69 27.00 -16.97
N MET A 91 19.63 26.08 -16.77
CA MET A 91 19.40 24.82 -16.05
C MET A 91 19.00 25.03 -14.60
N LEU A 92 19.60 25.99 -13.90
CA LEU A 92 19.22 26.33 -12.52
C LEU A 92 17.78 26.84 -12.43
N ILE A 93 17.33 27.65 -13.39
CA ILE A 93 15.94 28.13 -13.45
C ILE A 93 14.99 26.94 -13.65
N VAL A 94 15.29 26.06 -14.61
CA VAL A 94 14.48 24.85 -14.86
C VAL A 94 14.44 23.96 -13.61
N ALA A 95 15.59 23.72 -12.97
CA ALA A 95 15.69 22.93 -11.75
C ALA A 95 14.90 23.55 -10.60
N ALA A 96 14.96 24.87 -10.42
CA ALA A 96 14.18 25.58 -9.41
C ALA A 96 12.66 25.43 -9.65
N VAL A 97 12.20 25.60 -10.89
CA VAL A 97 10.77 25.43 -11.24
C VAL A 97 10.31 24.00 -10.99
N LEU A 98 11.04 23.00 -11.49
CA LEU A 98 10.72 21.59 -11.29
C LEU A 98 10.76 21.20 -9.82
N GLY A 99 11.78 21.65 -9.08
CA GLY A 99 11.92 21.44 -7.65
C GLY A 99 10.76 22.05 -6.86
N LEU A 100 10.33 23.27 -7.20
CA LEU A 100 9.17 23.91 -6.58
C LEU A 100 7.86 23.17 -6.90
N ILE A 101 7.66 22.71 -8.14
CA ILE A 101 6.48 21.92 -8.52
C ILE A 101 6.48 20.60 -7.77
N GLY A 102 7.61 19.89 -7.74
CA GLY A 102 7.79 18.64 -7.01
C GLY A 102 7.50 18.81 -5.53
N TRP A 103 8.07 19.84 -4.91
CA TRP A 103 7.84 20.18 -3.51
C TRP A 103 6.37 20.51 -3.22
N LYS A 104 5.71 21.29 -4.09
CA LYS A 104 4.28 21.60 -3.97
C LYS A 104 3.42 20.34 -4.10
N ARG A 105 3.75 19.43 -5.03
CA ARG A 105 3.05 18.16 -5.19
C ARG A 105 3.27 17.24 -4.00
N LEU A 106 4.48 17.17 -3.45
CA LEU A 106 4.78 16.39 -2.27
C LEU A 106 4.01 16.93 -1.04
N LYS A 107 3.97 18.25 -0.86
CA LYS A 107 3.17 18.90 0.20
C LYS A 107 1.66 18.70 0.04
N LYS A 108 1.14 18.58 -1.19
CA LYS A 108 -0.30 18.38 -1.47
C LYS A 108 -0.72 16.92 -1.53
N GLY A 109 0.18 16.03 -1.93
CA GLY A 109 -0.09 14.63 -2.30
C GLY A 109 0.39 13.59 -1.29
N LEU A 110 1.25 13.97 -0.33
CA LEU A 110 1.35 13.20 0.90
C LEU A 110 0.01 13.36 1.62
N PRO A 111 -0.76 12.29 1.84
CA PRO A 111 -2.06 12.42 2.47
C PRO A 111 -1.86 13.11 3.81
N VAL A 112 -2.48 14.29 3.93
CA VAL A 112 -2.90 14.87 5.20
C VAL A 112 -3.37 13.69 6.02
N THR A 113 -2.62 13.35 7.07
CA THR A 113 -2.70 12.13 7.87
C THR A 113 -4.12 11.59 7.81
N PRO A 114 -4.42 10.40 7.23
CA PRO A 114 -5.78 10.05 6.83
C PRO A 114 -6.67 10.07 8.06
N LYS A 115 -7.34 11.21 8.29
CA LYS A 115 -8.00 11.51 9.56
C LYS A 115 -9.13 10.51 9.78
N ARG A 116 -9.74 10.05 8.68
CA ARG A 116 -10.76 8.99 8.68
C ARG A 116 -10.20 7.62 9.02
N THR A 117 -9.05 7.24 8.48
CA THR A 117 -8.42 5.93 8.78
C THR A 117 -7.91 5.89 10.22
N ILE A 118 -7.32 6.98 10.71
CA ILE A 118 -6.88 7.07 12.12
C ILE A 118 -8.09 7.11 13.06
N ALA A 119 -9.17 7.81 12.70
CA ALA A 119 -10.40 7.83 13.50
C ALA A 119 -11.10 6.46 13.55
N SER A 120 -11.13 5.73 12.42
CA SER A 120 -11.66 4.35 12.36
C SER A 120 -10.84 3.42 13.25
N VAL A 121 -9.51 3.40 13.09
CA VAL A 121 -8.63 2.56 13.90
C VAL A 121 -8.70 2.93 15.38
N LYS A 122 -8.81 4.22 15.71
CA LYS A 122 -8.97 4.67 17.11
C LYS A 122 -10.33 4.26 17.69
N ASN A 123 -11.40 4.30 16.91
CA ASN A 123 -12.72 3.85 17.33
C ASN A 123 -12.76 2.33 17.50
N ASP A 124 -12.12 1.56 16.61
CA ASP A 124 -12.03 0.11 16.70
C ASP A 124 -11.22 -0.32 17.92
N VAL A 125 -10.09 0.34 18.18
CA VAL A 125 -9.29 0.11 19.41
C VAL A 125 -10.06 0.50 20.66
N ASN A 126 -10.85 1.58 20.64
CA ASN A 126 -11.68 1.99 21.77
C ASN A 126 -12.86 1.02 22.01
N ALA A 127 -13.42 0.44 20.95
CA ALA A 127 -14.48 -0.58 21.05
C ALA A 127 -13.94 -1.87 21.68
N VAL A 128 -12.74 -2.31 21.27
CA VAL A 128 -12.04 -3.46 21.86
C VAL A 128 -11.62 -3.20 23.31
N LYS A 129 -11.26 -1.95 23.65
CA LYS A 129 -10.98 -1.52 25.04
C LYS A 129 -12.23 -1.27 25.89
N GLY A 130 -13.44 -1.50 25.35
CA GLY A 130 -14.70 -1.35 26.09
C GLY A 130 -15.16 0.09 26.32
N LEU A 131 -14.57 1.07 25.64
CA LEU A 131 -14.91 2.51 25.72
C LEU A 131 -15.85 2.97 24.59
N GLY A 132 -16.40 2.04 23.80
CA GLY A 132 -17.34 2.35 22.72
C GLY A 132 -18.67 2.90 23.25
N ARG A 133 -19.16 4.00 22.65
CA ARG A 133 -20.49 4.57 22.95
C ARG A 133 -21.56 3.50 22.68
N LYS A 134 -22.33 3.12 23.71
CA LYS A 134 -23.49 2.23 23.54
C LYS A 134 -24.57 2.93 22.71
N PRO A 135 -25.21 2.28 21.72
CA PRO A 135 -26.36 2.83 21.03
C PRO A 135 -27.50 3.04 22.04
N THR A 136 -28.04 4.25 22.11
CA THR A 136 -29.18 4.57 22.97
C THR A 136 -30.44 3.86 22.43
N PRO A 137 -31.36 3.39 23.29
CA PRO A 137 -32.50 2.54 22.89
C PRO A 137 -33.52 3.18 21.93
N GLU A 138 -33.41 4.48 21.67
CA GLU A 138 -34.37 5.22 20.83
C GLU A 138 -34.29 4.79 19.35
N THR A 139 -33.12 4.42 18.84
CA THR A 139 -32.96 4.01 17.43
C THR A 139 -33.60 2.65 17.12
N GLN A 140 -33.77 1.77 18.12
CA GLN A 140 -34.37 0.45 17.92
C GLN A 140 -35.90 0.45 17.94
N ARG A 141 -36.53 1.45 18.58
CA ARG A 141 -38.00 1.54 18.64
C ARG A 141 -38.62 2.00 17.33
N ALA A 142 -37.91 2.80 16.53
CA ALA A 142 -38.43 3.32 15.26
C ALA A 142 -38.47 2.28 14.11
N SER A 143 -37.72 1.18 14.22
CA SER A 143 -37.63 0.15 13.17
C SER A 143 -38.56 -1.05 13.41
N ARG A 144 -39.22 -1.13 14.58
CA ARG A 144 -40.14 -2.23 14.90
C ARG A 144 -41.52 -1.93 14.32
N LYS A 145 -41.66 -2.12 13.01
CA LYS A 145 -42.98 -2.14 12.35
C LYS A 145 -43.76 -3.35 12.92
N PRO A 146 -44.97 -3.16 13.47
CA PRO A 146 -45.76 -4.28 13.98
C PRO A 146 -46.29 -5.09 12.81
N ASP A 147 -45.88 -6.36 12.74
CA ASP A 147 -46.50 -7.37 11.89
C ASP A 147 -47.83 -7.75 12.55
N VAL A 148 -48.92 -7.25 11.98
CA VAL A 148 -50.28 -7.66 12.32
C VAL A 148 -51.01 -7.87 11.00
N ASP A 149 -51.05 -9.12 10.54
CA ASP A 149 -52.25 -9.61 9.89
C ASP A 149 -52.57 -11.00 10.45
N GLY A 150 -53.47 -11.01 11.44
CA GLY A 150 -54.06 -12.21 11.98
C GLY A 150 -55.29 -12.58 11.18
N ARG A 151 -55.35 -13.82 10.70
CA ARG A 151 -56.61 -14.50 10.33
C ARG A 151 -56.50 -15.98 10.71
N PHE A 152 -57.25 -16.32 11.75
CA PHE A 152 -57.83 -17.64 11.96
C PHE A 152 -59.05 -17.79 11.04
#